data_AF-A0A848ENT0-F1
#
_entry.id   AF-A0A848ENT0-F1
#
_cell.length_a   1.000
_cell.length_b   1.000
_cell.length_c   1.000
_cell.angle_alpha   90.00
_cell.angle_beta   90.00
_cell.angle_gamma   90.00
#
_symmetry.space_group_name_H-M   'P 1'
#
loop_
_entity.id
_entity.type
_entity.pdbx_description
1 polymer ?
#
loop_
_entity_poly.entity_id
_entity_poly.type
_entity_poly.pdbx_seq_one_letter_code
_entity_poly.pdbx_strand_id
1 'polypeptide(L)'
;MPQQQDIINQVVDRVNDFNRRVRDLEEKIRNLSARVDALDDTVMNKTEQNSDDIEGVQGDVEDLSDRIANMEVDIKNINREKRKFVTSQELDEIENYMDLMNPIHSSFMTEKELEEKMEEEGYIHKDEVESMIEEKVRRMTAGENTQG
;
A
#
# COMPACT_ATOMS: atom_id res chain seq x y z
N MET A 1 75.02 19.07 60.47
CA MET A 1 73.69 19.68 60.57
C MET A 1 73.13 20.35 59.28
N PRO A 2 73.89 20.71 58.21
CA PRO A 2 73.27 21.35 57.03
C PRO A 2 72.40 20.41 56.17
N GLN A 3 72.72 19.12 56.08
CA GLN A 3 71.99 18.14 55.28
C GLN A 3 70.53 17.91 55.72
N GLN A 4 70.22 18.15 57.00
CA GLN A 4 68.85 18.03 57.52
C GLN A 4 67.96 19.17 57.04
N GLN A 5 68.52 20.37 56.86
CA GLN A 5 67.78 21.54 56.39
C GLN A 5 67.35 21.38 54.93
N ASP A 6 68.24 20.82 54.09
CA ASP A 6 67.97 20.61 52.66
C ASP A 6 66.85 19.59 52.42
N ILE A 7 66.83 18.51 53.21
CA ILE A 7 65.76 17.49 53.15
C ILE A 7 64.42 18.11 53.55
N ILE A 8 64.40 18.94 54.60
CA ILE A 8 63.18 19.63 55.04
C ILE A 8 62.67 20.57 53.93
N ASN A 9 63.55 21.34 53.28
CA ASN A 9 63.16 22.24 52.19
C ASN A 9 62.56 21.48 51.00
N GLN A 10 63.17 20.37 50.60
CA GLN A 10 62.62 19.52 49.52
C GLN A 10 61.25 18.93 49.87
N VAL A 11 61.05 18.53 51.12
CA VAL A 11 59.74 18.04 51.59
C VAL A 11 58.71 19.17 51.57
N VAL A 12 59.07 20.37 52.02
CA VAL A 12 58.19 21.55 52.00
C VAL A 12 57.81 21.92 50.57
N ASP A 13 58.76 21.93 49.64
CA ASP A 13 58.50 22.21 48.22
C ASP A 13 57.55 21.19 47.61
N ARG A 14 57.77 19.90 47.90
CA ARG A 14 56.90 18.82 47.43
C ARG A 14 55.49 18.93 48.02
N VAL A 15 55.36 19.24 49.31
CA VAL A 15 54.05 19.45 49.95
C VAL A 15 53.34 20.67 49.34
N ASN A 16 54.05 21.74 49.04
CA ASN A 16 53.50 22.91 48.37
C ASN A 16 53.02 22.61 46.95
N ASP A 17 53.78 21.82 46.18
CA ASP A 17 53.35 21.36 44.86
C ASP A 17 52.10 20.48 44.94
N PHE A 18 52.06 19.54 45.89
CA PHE A 18 50.88 18.73 46.14
C PHE A 18 49.66 19.59 46.50
N ASN A 19 49.79 20.59 47.37
CA ASN A 19 48.69 21.48 47.74
C ASN A 19 48.16 22.26 46.53
N ARG A 20 49.06 22.74 45.64
CA ARG A 20 48.64 23.40 44.39
C ARG A 20 47.84 22.43 43.51
N ARG A 21 48.35 21.23 43.30
CA ARG A 21 47.68 20.19 42.50
C ARG A 21 46.34 19.78 43.08
N VAL A 22 46.22 19.67 44.40
CA VAL A 22 44.94 19.37 45.08
C VAL A 22 43.94 20.50 44.83
N ARG A 23 44.35 21.76 44.98
CA ARG A 23 43.47 22.91 44.68
C ARG A 23 43.01 22.92 43.23
N ASP A 24 43.89 22.65 42.27
CA ASP A 24 43.53 22.57 40.85
C ASP A 24 42.54 21.43 40.57
N LEU A 25 42.70 20.29 41.25
CA LEU A 25 41.78 19.16 41.15
C LEU A 25 40.41 19.49 41.76
N GLU A 26 40.36 20.16 42.91
CA GLU A 26 39.11 20.60 43.54
C GLU A 26 38.35 21.57 42.62
N GLU A 27 39.04 22.48 41.95
CA GLU A 27 38.42 23.41 41.00
C GLU A 27 37.87 22.66 39.77
N LYS A 28 38.64 21.72 39.22
CA LYS A 28 38.17 20.86 38.12
C LYS A 28 36.96 20.02 38.51
N ILE A 29 36.94 19.47 39.72
CA ILE A 29 35.81 18.69 40.24
C ILE A 29 34.57 19.59 40.34
N ARG A 30 34.69 20.80 40.91
CA ARG A 30 33.57 21.75 40.97
C ARG A 30 33.02 22.11 39.59
N ASN A 31 33.91 22.34 38.61
CA ASN A 31 33.50 22.61 37.24
C ASN A 31 32.78 21.41 36.60
N LEU A 32 33.31 20.20 36.80
CA LEU A 32 32.68 18.97 36.32
C LEU A 32 31.31 18.75 36.95
N SER A 33 31.16 18.94 38.26
CA SER A 33 29.86 18.85 38.94
C SER A 33 28.85 19.82 38.32
N ALA A 34 29.21 21.10 38.15
CA ALA A 34 28.32 22.08 37.52
C ALA A 34 27.93 21.71 36.08
N ARG A 35 28.83 21.07 35.32
CA ARG A 35 28.53 20.58 33.96
C ARG A 35 27.62 19.36 33.96
N VAL A 36 27.75 18.48 34.95
CA VAL A 36 26.86 17.32 35.13
C VAL A 36 25.47 17.82 35.50
N ASP A 37 25.35 18.74 36.45
CA ASP A 37 24.06 19.31 36.86
C ASP A 37 23.32 19.95 35.66
N ALA A 38 24.04 20.76 34.85
CA ALA A 38 23.46 21.36 33.65
C ALA A 38 23.06 20.33 32.58
N LEU A 39 23.79 19.21 32.50
CA LEU A 39 23.47 18.13 31.58
C LEU A 39 22.23 17.36 32.05
N ASP A 40 22.13 17.10 33.37
CA ASP A 40 20.96 16.46 33.97
C ASP A 40 19.71 17.29 33.74
N ASP A 41 19.77 18.61 33.96
CA ASP A 41 18.68 19.54 33.65
C ASP A 41 18.28 19.48 32.17
N THR A 42 19.27 19.44 31.27
CA THR A 42 19.01 19.36 29.82
C THR A 42 18.34 18.04 29.45
N VAL A 43 18.78 16.93 30.06
CA VAL A 43 18.23 15.59 29.81
C VAL A 43 16.80 15.49 30.35
N MET A 44 16.52 16.03 31.55
CA MET A 44 15.17 16.10 32.09
C MET A 44 14.23 16.87 31.17
N ASN A 45 14.60 18.10 30.79
CA ASN A 45 13.79 18.93 29.89
C ASN A 45 13.52 18.25 28.54
N LYS A 46 14.54 17.62 27.95
CA LYS A 46 14.37 16.87 26.69
C LYS A 46 13.51 15.63 26.85
N THR A 47 13.57 14.98 28.00
CA THR A 47 12.75 13.79 28.28
C THR A 47 11.29 14.18 28.39
N GLU A 48 10.99 15.27 29.11
CA GLU A 48 9.63 15.83 29.20
C GLU A 48 9.10 16.24 27.83
N GLN A 49 9.88 17.01 27.07
CA GLN A 49 9.48 17.43 25.72
C GLN A 49 9.20 16.22 24.81
N ASN A 50 10.06 15.19 24.85
CA ASN A 50 9.84 13.99 24.05
C ASN A 50 8.58 13.23 24.49
N SER A 51 8.26 13.22 25.79
CA SER A 51 7.03 12.63 26.30
C SER A 51 5.79 13.35 25.77
N ASP A 52 5.80 14.69 25.79
CA ASP A 52 4.71 15.51 25.25
C ASP A 52 4.55 15.31 23.74
N ASP A 53 5.66 15.26 22.99
CA ASP A 53 5.65 15.01 21.55
C ASP A 53 5.08 13.61 21.22
N ILE A 54 5.42 12.59 22.02
CA ILE A 54 4.89 11.23 21.86
C ILE A 54 3.38 11.19 22.13
N GLU A 55 2.92 11.86 23.18
CA GLU A 55 1.48 11.94 23.49
C GLU A 55 0.71 12.66 22.38
N GLY A 56 1.26 13.76 21.84
CA GLY A 56 0.70 14.45 20.68
C GLY A 56 0.59 13.54 19.45
N VAL A 57 1.64 12.81 19.12
CA VAL A 57 1.64 11.85 18.00
C VAL A 57 0.64 10.72 18.22
N GLN A 58 0.46 10.24 19.45
CA GLN A 58 -0.55 9.23 19.76
C GLN A 58 -1.97 9.75 19.50
N GLY A 59 -2.26 10.99 19.91
CA GLY A 59 -3.54 11.64 19.61
C GLY A 59 -3.80 11.78 18.11
N ASP A 60 -2.80 12.26 17.36
CA ASP A 60 -2.90 12.39 15.89
C ASP A 60 -3.19 11.04 15.20
N VAL A 61 -2.61 9.95 15.71
CA VAL A 61 -2.83 8.60 15.18
C VAL A 61 -4.25 8.11 15.48
N GLU A 62 -4.79 8.37 16.67
CA GLU A 62 -6.19 8.06 17.01
C GLU A 62 -7.15 8.82 16.11
N ASP A 63 -6.95 10.12 15.94
CA ASP A 63 -7.77 10.96 15.05
C ASP A 63 -7.74 10.46 13.59
N LEU A 64 -6.56 10.04 13.11
CA LEU A 64 -6.43 9.44 11.78
C LEU A 64 -7.16 8.10 11.68
N SER A 65 -7.09 7.27 12.71
CA SER A 65 -7.80 5.99 12.76
C SER A 65 -9.31 6.19 12.66
N ASP A 66 -9.86 7.15 13.41
CA ASP A 66 -11.28 7.48 13.38
C ASP A 66 -11.72 8.01 12.00
N ARG A 67 -10.91 8.86 11.38
CA ARG A 67 -11.15 9.34 10.02
C ARG A 67 -11.13 8.21 8.99
N ILE A 68 -10.22 7.26 9.11
CA ILE A 68 -10.15 6.08 8.24
C ILE A 68 -11.40 5.21 8.41
N ALA A 69 -11.83 4.96 9.65
CA ALA A 69 -13.04 4.19 9.93
C ALA A 69 -14.29 4.84 9.29
N ASN A 70 -14.41 6.16 9.41
CA ASN A 70 -15.49 6.91 8.77
C ASN A 70 -15.44 6.82 7.25
N MET A 71 -14.25 6.99 6.63
CA MET A 71 -14.09 6.81 5.18
C MET A 71 -14.44 5.39 4.73
N GLU A 72 -14.14 4.36 5.52
CA GLU A 72 -14.51 2.98 5.19
C GLU A 72 -16.03 2.80 5.16
N VAL A 73 -16.75 3.43 6.10
CA VAL A 73 -18.22 3.45 6.11
C VAL A 73 -18.77 4.15 4.87
N ASP A 74 -18.21 5.31 4.52
CA ASP A 74 -18.64 6.07 3.33
C ASP A 74 -18.41 5.28 2.04
N ILE A 75 -17.24 4.63 1.89
CA ILE A 75 -16.94 3.77 0.74
C ILE A 75 -17.92 2.60 0.66
N LYS A 76 -18.28 1.99 1.79
CA LYS A 76 -19.30 0.92 1.82
C LYS A 76 -20.67 1.45 1.38
N ASN A 77 -21.05 2.65 1.78
CA ASN A 77 -22.31 3.28 1.37
C ASN A 77 -22.31 3.61 -0.12
N ILE A 78 -21.26 4.22 -0.64
CA ILE A 78 -21.07 4.49 -2.08
C ILE A 78 -21.16 3.18 -2.88
N ASN A 79 -20.52 2.11 -2.42
CA ASN A 79 -20.58 0.81 -3.10
C ASN A 79 -22.00 0.20 -3.09
N ARG A 80 -22.79 0.42 -2.03
CA ARG A 80 -24.20 0.00 -1.99
C ARG A 80 -25.05 0.82 -2.96
N GLU A 81 -24.82 2.13 -3.02
CA GLU A 81 -25.53 3.01 -3.95
C GLU A 81 -25.17 2.72 -5.40
N LYS A 82 -23.88 2.46 -5.70
CA LYS A 82 -23.41 2.03 -7.02
C LYS A 82 -24.22 0.86 -7.57
N ARG A 83 -24.57 -0.13 -6.73
CA ARG A 83 -25.37 -1.29 -7.15
C ARG A 83 -26.82 -0.97 -7.53
N LYS A 84 -27.33 0.21 -7.15
CA LYS A 84 -28.67 0.67 -7.52
C LYS A 84 -28.69 1.36 -8.89
N PHE A 85 -27.53 1.74 -9.42
CA PHE A 85 -27.43 2.31 -10.76
C PHE A 85 -27.37 1.19 -11.80
N VAL A 86 -28.06 1.41 -12.90
CA VAL A 86 -28.05 0.52 -14.07
C VAL A 86 -26.62 0.45 -14.61
N THR A 87 -26.11 -0.75 -14.77
CA THR A 87 -24.79 -1.01 -15.37
C THR A 87 -24.82 -0.68 -16.86
N SER A 88 -23.65 -0.37 -17.44
CA SER A 88 -23.55 -0.13 -18.88
C SER A 88 -24.10 -1.31 -19.70
N GLN A 89 -23.87 -2.54 -19.23
CA GLN A 89 -24.41 -3.74 -19.88
C GLN A 89 -25.94 -3.78 -19.85
N GLU A 90 -26.57 -3.44 -18.72
CA GLU A 90 -28.03 -3.36 -18.64
C GLU A 90 -28.59 -2.23 -19.52
N LEU A 91 -27.85 -1.13 -19.71
CA LEU A 91 -28.21 -0.08 -20.67
C LEU A 91 -28.10 -0.57 -22.11
N ASP A 92 -27.04 -1.30 -22.45
CA ASP A 92 -26.84 -1.89 -23.79
C ASP A 92 -27.94 -2.91 -24.10
N GLU A 93 -28.36 -3.71 -23.12
CA GLU A 93 -29.49 -4.64 -23.25
C GLU A 93 -30.80 -3.87 -23.47
N ILE A 94 -31.05 -2.80 -22.70
CA ILE A 94 -32.23 -1.94 -22.89
C ILE A 94 -32.22 -1.27 -24.27
N GLU A 95 -31.06 -0.83 -24.76
CA GLU A 95 -30.89 -0.25 -26.10
C GLU A 95 -31.22 -1.29 -27.18
N ASN A 96 -30.66 -2.50 -27.09
CA ASN A 96 -30.98 -3.60 -28.01
C ASN A 96 -32.47 -3.97 -28.00
N TYR A 97 -33.11 -3.99 -26.82
CA TYR A 97 -34.56 -4.22 -26.72
C TYR A 97 -35.37 -3.08 -27.34
N MET A 98 -34.94 -1.83 -27.17
CA MET A 98 -35.57 -0.68 -27.81
C MET A 98 -35.43 -0.75 -29.33
N ASP A 99 -34.27 -1.12 -29.85
CA ASP A 99 -34.03 -1.27 -31.29
C ASP A 99 -34.88 -2.39 -31.90
N LEU A 100 -35.02 -3.52 -31.18
CA LEU A 100 -35.86 -4.64 -31.62
C LEU A 100 -37.36 -4.28 -31.60
N MET A 101 -37.81 -3.48 -30.65
CA MET A 101 -39.21 -3.03 -30.56
C MET A 101 -39.51 -1.80 -31.42
N ASN A 102 -38.49 -1.12 -31.95
CA ASN A 102 -38.69 0.06 -32.78
C ASN A 102 -39.30 -0.36 -34.13
N PRO A 103 -40.55 0.03 -34.44
CA PRO A 103 -41.23 -0.36 -35.67
C PRO A 103 -40.58 0.20 -36.95
N ILE A 104 -39.62 1.12 -36.82
CA ILE A 104 -38.80 1.64 -37.92
C ILE A 104 -37.68 0.65 -38.29
N HIS A 105 -37.16 -0.14 -37.33
CA HIS A 105 -36.09 -1.12 -37.53
C HIS A 105 -36.58 -2.58 -37.49
N SER A 106 -37.76 -2.86 -36.94
CA SER A 106 -38.36 -4.20 -36.97
C SER A 106 -38.96 -4.50 -38.36
N SER A 107 -38.13 -4.92 -39.31
CA SER A 107 -38.65 -5.60 -40.50
C SER A 107 -39.17 -6.97 -40.08
N PHE A 108 -40.46 -7.07 -39.77
CA PHE A 108 -41.13 -8.36 -39.59
C PHE A 108 -41.12 -9.08 -40.93
N MET A 109 -40.15 -9.98 -41.12
CA MET A 109 -40.10 -10.86 -42.28
C MET A 109 -41.01 -12.05 -42.02
N THR A 110 -41.84 -12.39 -43.00
CA THR A 110 -42.61 -13.63 -42.98
C THR A 110 -41.68 -14.83 -43.17
N GLU A 111 -42.07 -16.01 -42.69
CA GLU A 111 -41.26 -17.25 -42.75
C GLU A 111 -40.74 -17.52 -44.17
N LYS A 112 -41.56 -17.21 -45.17
CA LYS A 112 -41.21 -17.33 -46.59
C LYS A 112 -40.13 -16.34 -47.05
N GLU A 113 -40.17 -15.10 -46.58
CA GLU A 113 -39.18 -14.08 -46.93
C GLU A 113 -37.85 -14.33 -46.21
N LEU A 114 -37.88 -14.94 -45.02
CA LEU A 114 -36.68 -15.38 -44.31
C LEU A 114 -35.99 -16.53 -45.05
N GLU A 115 -36.77 -17.51 -45.51
CA GLU A 115 -36.27 -18.67 -46.27
C GLU A 115 -35.61 -18.22 -47.58
N GLU A 116 -36.24 -17.29 -48.30
CA GLU A 116 -35.69 -16.72 -49.54
C GLU A 116 -34.37 -15.96 -49.30
N LYS A 117 -34.26 -15.18 -48.20
CA LYS A 117 -32.99 -14.53 -47.84
C LYS A 117 -31.89 -15.50 -47.42
N MET A 118 -32.23 -16.58 -46.74
CA MET A 118 -31.25 -17.59 -46.32
C MET A 118 -30.65 -18.33 -47.52
N GLU A 119 -31.46 -18.58 -48.56
CA GLU A 119 -30.98 -19.11 -49.84
C GLU A 119 -30.10 -18.09 -50.59
N GLU A 120 -30.45 -16.80 -50.56
CA GLU A 120 -29.74 -15.73 -51.25
C GLU A 120 -28.38 -15.39 -50.60
N GLU A 121 -28.29 -15.41 -49.26
CA GLU A 121 -27.04 -15.17 -48.51
C GLU A 121 -26.14 -16.42 -48.40
N GLY A 122 -26.55 -17.55 -48.98
CA GLY A 122 -25.72 -18.76 -49.09
C GLY A 122 -25.53 -19.49 -47.77
N TYR A 123 -26.51 -19.44 -46.87
CA TYR A 123 -26.47 -20.22 -45.65
C TYR A 123 -26.56 -21.71 -45.96
N ILE A 124 -25.52 -22.44 -45.57
CA ILE A 124 -25.40 -23.88 -45.79
C ILE A 124 -26.50 -24.58 -44.99
N HIS A 125 -27.36 -25.34 -45.67
CA HIS A 125 -28.40 -26.12 -45.00
C HIS A 125 -27.74 -27.09 -44.01
N LYS A 126 -28.43 -27.33 -42.89
CA LYS A 126 -27.94 -28.22 -41.82
C LYS A 126 -27.45 -29.58 -42.35
N ASP A 127 -28.11 -30.10 -43.39
CA ASP A 127 -27.80 -31.37 -44.04
C ASP A 127 -26.47 -31.32 -44.82
N GLU A 128 -26.12 -30.17 -45.43
CA GLU A 128 -24.81 -29.98 -46.06
C GLU A 128 -23.70 -29.88 -45.00
N VAL A 129 -23.94 -29.19 -43.88
CA VAL A 129 -22.97 -29.13 -42.77
C VAL A 129 -22.72 -30.51 -42.18
N GLU A 130 -23.77 -31.31 -41.99
CA GLU A 130 -23.66 -32.69 -41.51
C GLU A 130 -22.86 -33.56 -42.48
N SER A 131 -23.11 -33.46 -43.79
CA SER A 131 -22.33 -34.19 -44.80
C SER A 131 -20.85 -33.76 -44.87
N MET A 132 -20.56 -32.47 -44.70
CA MET A 132 -19.18 -31.96 -44.62
C MET A 132 -18.43 -32.48 -43.38
N ILE A 133 -19.13 -32.57 -42.25
CA ILE A 133 -18.56 -33.13 -41.01
C ILE A 133 -18.28 -34.63 -41.20
N GLU A 134 -19.23 -35.39 -41.74
CA GLU A 134 -19.05 -36.83 -42.00
C GLU A 134 -17.90 -37.10 -42.97
N GLU A 135 -17.78 -36.33 -44.06
CA GLU A 135 -16.69 -36.49 -45.01
C GLU A 135 -15.32 -36.19 -44.37
N LYS A 136 -15.26 -35.14 -43.54
CA LYS A 136 -14.03 -34.76 -42.82
C LYS A 136 -13.63 -35.82 -41.78
N VAL A 137 -14.60 -36.37 -41.05
CA VAL A 137 -14.37 -37.49 -40.12
C VAL A 137 -13.86 -38.73 -40.87
N ARG A 138 -14.44 -39.05 -42.03
CA ARG A 138 -14.01 -40.18 -42.86
C ARG A 138 -12.56 -40.03 -43.34
N ARG A 139 -12.18 -38.83 -43.79
CA ARG A 139 -10.78 -38.54 -44.21
C ARG A 139 -9.79 -38.67 -43.05
N MET A 140 -10.17 -38.27 -41.83
CA MET A 140 -9.31 -38.46 -40.66
C MET A 140 -9.12 -39.95 -40.32
N THR A 141 -10.20 -40.75 -40.36
CA THR A 141 -10.11 -42.20 -40.09
C THR A 141 -9.36 -43.01 -41.15
N ALA A 142 -9.29 -42.54 -42.40
CA ALA A 142 -8.56 -43.22 -43.48
C ALA A 142 -7.04 -42.95 -43.46
N GLY A 143 -6.60 -41.84 -42.86
CA GLY A 143 -5.18 -41.46 -42.76
C GLY A 143 -4.40 -42.22 -41.68
N GLU A 144 -5.08 -42.83 -40.71
CA GLU A 144 -4.43 -43.57 -39.61
C GLU A 144 -4.05 -45.02 -39.97
N ASN A 145 -4.50 -45.57 -41.10
CA ASN A 145 -4.26 -46.97 -41.49
C ASN A 145 -3.08 -47.20 -42.46
N THR A 146 -2.22 -46.20 -42.70
CA THR A 146 -1.02 -46.33 -43.56
C THR A 146 0.32 -46.23 -42.83
N GLN A 147 0.34 -46.34 -41.50
CA GLN A 147 1.56 -46.63 -40.73
C GLN A 147 1.32 -47.86 -39.85
N GLY A 148 1.47 -49.04 -40.45
CA GLY A 148 1.60 -50.33 -39.79
C GLY A 148 2.67 -51.14 -40.48
#